data_AF-A0A0C9TLH7-F1
#
_entry.id   AF-A0A0C9TLH7-F1
#
_cell.length_a   1.000
_cell.length_b   1.000
_cell.length_c   1.000
_cell.angle_alpha   90.00
_cell.angle_beta   90.00
_cell.angle_gamma   90.00
#
_symmetry.space_group_name_H-M   'P 1'
#
loop_
_entity.id
_entity.type
_entity.pdbx_description
1 polymer ?
#
loop_
_entity_poly.entity_id
_entity_poly.type
_entity_poly.pdbx_seq_one_letter_code
_entity_poly.pdbx_strand_id
1 'polypeptide(L)'
;MTDTEDFEDLDDSEALPPFIFMPNPRGINQYTHCPSKDDKRVEKLLREYDQHEVKSPKLLTELLWAEHSIQMRCKKDYKILDSHTTTATLPETVKRQLVLDELERDPGRRQGPPLIKEGIWMRTGLDLTRDYVEEEMRFQDPEGFQLRDPTAKRIKRRALVNVGIHEEWSGDGHDKLKRIGLAIYGIRDVWSGKWLGLWVIPDNRLKDVVAYLWLSLVEEYGGLPIQTTTDCGSETTMVYGLGTALREAFFPDFPVDEIPAHRFLRSVHNITIEWGWSQLKFQFDANVDEFWDHGFIDGIYDPYKDEHIALARWLWARVVQKEINGWKERFNAHKPRKDPQKVNPSGVAPNIAFTLYEKYGGINCLRKFTDEGLTMISALKKNLQLMNCFSSFPQLSQKDVKLL
;
A
#
# COMPACT_ATOMS: atom_id res chain seq x y z
N MET A 1 88.46 -34.56 0.17
CA MET A 1 87.44 -34.04 -0.76
C MET A 1 86.15 -34.08 0.03
N THR A 2 85.81 -32.97 0.69
CA THR A 2 84.71 -32.78 1.66
C THR A 2 84.83 -33.71 2.89
N ASP A 3 85.20 -33.26 4.10
CA ASP A 3 84.97 -31.96 4.80
C ASP A 3 83.46 -31.69 4.98
N THR A 4 82.86 -31.30 6.13
CA THR A 4 83.18 -31.19 7.59
C THR A 4 81.81 -31.23 8.35
N GLU A 5 81.53 -30.96 9.64
CA GLU A 5 82.13 -30.49 10.93
C GLU A 5 81.18 -31.11 12.03
N ASP A 6 81.61 -31.79 13.11
CA ASP A 6 82.19 -31.36 14.41
C ASP A 6 81.19 -30.91 15.53
N PHE A 7 81.35 -31.51 16.74
CA PHE A 7 81.22 -30.97 18.12
C PHE A 7 79.90 -30.30 18.62
N GLU A 8 79.47 -30.38 19.90
CA GLU A 8 79.77 -31.27 21.05
C GLU A 8 78.63 -31.08 22.09
N ASP A 9 78.17 -32.13 22.79
CA ASP A 9 77.12 -32.03 23.82
C ASP A 9 77.72 -32.00 25.26
N LEU A 10 77.28 -31.05 26.09
CA LEU A 10 77.49 -31.06 27.54
C LEU A 10 76.20 -30.66 28.28
N ASP A 11 75.78 -31.53 29.19
CA ASP A 11 74.60 -31.41 30.04
C ASP A 11 74.99 -30.96 31.46
N ASP A 12 74.27 -29.97 32.00
CA ASP A 12 74.22 -29.70 33.44
C ASP A 12 73.11 -28.66 33.75
N SER A 13 72.06 -29.06 34.46
CA SER A 13 71.16 -28.10 35.15
C SER A 13 70.43 -28.71 36.34
N GLU A 14 70.79 -28.27 37.55
CA GLU A 14 70.12 -28.66 38.80
C GLU A 14 68.70 -28.09 38.92
N ALA A 15 67.79 -28.85 39.55
CA ALA A 15 66.40 -28.46 39.74
C ALA A 15 66.18 -27.62 41.01
N LEU A 16 65.32 -26.59 40.92
CA LEU A 16 64.85 -25.79 42.05
C LEU A 16 63.36 -26.08 42.38
N PRO A 17 62.93 -25.97 43.65
CA PRO A 17 61.68 -26.57 44.13
C PRO A 17 60.41 -25.75 43.83
N PRO A 18 59.23 -26.40 43.66
CA PRO A 18 58.00 -25.73 43.28
C PRO A 18 57.24 -25.11 44.47
N PHE A 19 57.37 -23.80 44.68
CA PHE A 19 56.56 -23.05 45.65
C PHE A 19 55.63 -22.00 45.01
N ILE A 20 54.36 -22.38 44.92
CA ILE A 20 53.16 -21.52 45.02
C ILE A 20 53.10 -20.28 44.09
N PHE A 21 52.64 -20.50 42.86
CA PHE A 21 51.87 -19.48 42.12
C PHE A 21 50.37 -19.68 42.39
N MET A 22 49.82 -19.03 43.41
CA MET A 22 48.37 -18.85 43.56
C MET A 22 47.95 -17.51 42.92
N PRO A 23 47.15 -17.50 41.83
CA PRO A 23 46.70 -16.26 41.21
C PRO A 23 45.72 -15.50 42.14
N ASN A 24 46.11 -14.30 42.56
CA ASN A 24 45.32 -13.35 43.34
C ASN A 24 44.68 -13.88 44.65
N PRO A 25 45.48 -14.14 45.71
CA PRO A 25 44.97 -14.58 47.02
C PRO A 25 44.24 -13.48 47.81
N ARG A 26 44.09 -12.25 47.29
CA ARG A 26 43.39 -11.13 47.95
C ARG A 26 42.05 -10.77 47.32
N GLY A 27 41.69 -11.34 46.17
CA GLY A 27 40.44 -11.04 45.46
C GLY A 27 40.33 -9.62 44.86
N ILE A 28 41.31 -8.74 45.08
CA ILE A 28 41.30 -7.37 44.56
C ILE A 28 41.47 -7.43 43.04
N ASN A 29 40.49 -6.92 42.30
CA ASN A 29 40.47 -7.00 40.84
C ASN A 29 41.21 -5.80 40.25
N GLN A 30 42.29 -6.03 39.50
CA GLN A 30 43.17 -4.98 38.93
C GLN A 30 42.57 -4.17 37.76
N TYR A 31 41.25 -4.06 37.72
CA TYR A 31 40.47 -3.43 36.65
C TYR A 31 39.36 -2.60 37.31
N THR A 32 39.56 -1.28 37.41
CA THR A 32 38.67 -0.33 38.11
C THR A 32 37.21 -0.35 37.63
N HIS A 33 36.97 -0.81 36.40
CA HIS A 33 35.64 -0.87 35.78
C HIS A 33 35.05 -2.28 35.70
N CYS A 34 35.75 -3.31 36.20
CA CYS A 34 35.24 -4.69 36.28
C CYS A 34 34.80 -5.02 37.72
N PRO A 35 33.52 -4.81 38.09
CA PRO A 35 32.96 -5.25 39.38
C PRO A 35 33.08 -6.78 39.60
N SER A 36 32.79 -7.20 40.83
CA SER A 36 32.83 -8.63 41.22
C SER A 36 31.73 -9.45 40.54
N LYS A 37 31.93 -10.77 40.46
CA LYS A 37 30.91 -11.70 39.89
C LYS A 37 29.58 -11.67 40.65
N ASP A 38 29.64 -11.44 41.96
CA ASP A 38 28.47 -11.38 42.86
C ASP A 38 27.97 -9.94 43.11
N ASP A 39 28.30 -8.99 42.23
CA ASP A 39 27.85 -7.60 42.37
C ASP A 39 26.35 -7.46 42.01
N LYS A 40 25.54 -7.35 43.06
CA LYS A 40 24.08 -7.15 43.00
C LYS A 40 23.64 -5.93 42.20
N ARG A 41 24.48 -4.89 42.05
CA ARG A 41 24.17 -3.73 41.19
C ARG A 41 24.21 -4.16 39.73
N VAL A 42 25.23 -4.91 39.32
CA VAL A 42 25.36 -5.41 37.95
C VAL A 42 24.28 -6.44 37.66
N GLU A 43 23.97 -7.32 38.61
CA GLU A 43 22.89 -8.29 38.46
C GLU A 43 21.53 -7.60 38.24
N LYS A 44 21.22 -6.55 39.02
CA LYS A 44 19.99 -5.76 38.86
C LYS A 44 19.92 -5.08 37.48
N LEU A 45 20.99 -4.40 37.08
CA LEU A 45 21.06 -3.70 35.78
C LEU A 45 20.94 -4.68 34.61
N LEU A 46 21.60 -5.83 34.67
CA LEU A 46 21.48 -6.87 33.65
C LEU A 46 20.05 -7.42 33.56
N ARG A 47 19.33 -7.57 34.68
CA ARG A 47 17.91 -7.96 34.68
C ARG A 47 17.01 -6.88 34.07
N GLU A 48 17.30 -5.60 34.32
CA GLU A 48 16.56 -4.46 33.75
C GLU A 48 16.78 -4.35 32.23
N TYR A 49 18.02 -4.50 31.74
CA TYR A 49 18.29 -4.55 30.30
C TYR A 49 17.71 -5.79 29.60
N ASP A 50 17.74 -6.96 30.24
CA ASP A 50 17.19 -8.20 29.67
C ASP A 50 15.65 -8.12 29.58
N GLN A 51 14.98 -7.50 30.57
CA GLN A 51 13.54 -7.13 30.49
C GLN A 51 13.25 -6.25 29.26
N HIS A 52 14.13 -5.29 28.93
CA HIS A 52 14.05 -4.48 27.71
C HIS A 52 14.56 -5.20 26.43
N GLU A 53 14.51 -6.54 26.38
CA GLU A 53 14.92 -7.38 25.24
C GLU A 53 16.39 -7.22 24.79
N VAL A 54 17.26 -6.56 25.56
CA VAL A 54 18.68 -6.35 25.24
C VAL A 54 19.48 -7.66 25.47
N LYS A 55 19.20 -8.67 24.67
CA LYS A 55 19.73 -10.03 24.88
C LYS A 55 21.15 -10.22 24.32
N SER A 56 21.61 -9.31 23.45
CA SER A 56 22.95 -9.33 22.80
C SER A 56 24.10 -8.99 23.78
N PRO A 57 25.13 -9.86 23.95
CA PRO A 57 26.25 -9.60 24.85
C PRO A 57 27.09 -8.37 24.49
N LYS A 58 27.16 -7.99 23.21
CA LYS A 58 27.85 -6.76 22.77
C LYS A 58 27.10 -5.52 23.23
N LEU A 59 25.81 -5.45 22.88
CA LEU A 59 24.95 -4.32 23.22
C LEU A 59 24.79 -4.14 24.75
N LEU A 60 24.73 -5.23 25.51
CA LEU A 60 24.78 -5.19 26.98
C LEU A 60 26.08 -4.58 27.52
N THR A 61 27.22 -4.86 26.89
CA THR A 61 28.52 -4.30 27.28
C THR A 61 28.61 -2.82 26.90
N GLU A 62 28.07 -2.44 25.74
CA GLU A 62 28.01 -1.07 25.24
C GLU A 62 27.10 -0.19 26.11
N LEU A 63 25.91 -0.66 26.51
CA LEU A 63 25.00 0.06 27.43
C LEU A 63 25.57 0.16 28.86
N LEU A 64 26.06 -0.94 29.43
CA LEU A 64 26.69 -0.91 30.77
C LEU A 64 27.88 0.05 30.83
N TRP A 65 28.62 0.20 29.73
CA TRP A 65 29.70 1.18 29.63
C TRP A 65 29.16 2.61 29.48
N ALA A 66 28.21 2.85 28.56
CA ALA A 66 27.70 4.18 28.26
C ALA A 66 26.89 4.81 29.40
N GLU A 67 26.03 4.04 30.07
CA GLU A 67 25.10 4.55 31.08
C GLU A 67 25.68 4.45 32.50
N HIS A 68 26.60 3.50 32.74
CA HIS A 68 27.04 3.14 34.10
C HIS A 68 28.57 2.98 34.27
N SER A 69 29.37 3.13 33.22
CA SER A 69 30.84 2.96 33.24
C SER A 69 31.32 1.59 33.74
N ILE A 70 30.50 0.54 33.52
CA ILE A 70 30.73 -0.84 33.93
C ILE A 70 31.20 -1.67 32.73
N GLN A 71 32.24 -2.48 32.91
CA GLN A 71 32.76 -3.41 31.91
C GLN A 71 32.40 -4.86 32.29
N MET A 72 31.46 -5.46 31.53
CA MET A 72 31.03 -6.85 31.73
C MET A 72 32.10 -7.85 31.26
N ARG A 73 32.32 -8.93 32.04
CA ARG A 73 33.21 -10.05 31.64
C ARG A 73 32.50 -11.15 30.85
N CYS A 74 31.37 -11.67 31.36
CA CYS A 74 30.62 -12.74 30.69
C CYS A 74 29.16 -12.77 31.17
N LYS A 75 28.17 -12.89 30.25
CA LYS A 75 26.74 -13.00 30.60
C LYS A 75 26.44 -14.24 31.46
N LYS A 76 27.24 -15.32 31.33
CA LYS A 76 27.04 -16.59 32.07
C LYS A 76 27.22 -16.46 33.59
N ASP A 77 27.98 -15.49 34.08
CA ASP A 77 28.22 -15.33 35.52
C ASP A 77 26.95 -14.91 36.29
N TYR A 78 25.98 -14.28 35.61
CA TYR A 78 24.80 -13.65 36.23
C TYR A 78 23.51 -14.49 36.19
N LYS A 79 23.60 -15.77 35.83
CA LYS A 79 22.49 -16.76 35.86
C LYS A 79 21.22 -16.37 35.05
N ILE A 80 21.34 -15.46 34.09
CA ILE A 80 20.28 -15.19 33.11
C ILE A 80 20.25 -16.37 32.13
N LEU A 81 19.13 -17.09 32.09
CA LEU A 81 18.92 -18.22 31.19
C LEU A 81 18.52 -17.73 29.80
N ASP A 82 19.01 -18.38 28.75
CA ASP A 82 18.50 -18.18 27.38
C ASP A 82 17.18 -18.95 27.16
N SER A 83 16.50 -18.68 26.04
CA SER A 83 15.20 -19.31 25.76
C SER A 83 15.28 -20.82 25.56
N HIS A 84 16.38 -21.34 25.02
CA HIS A 84 16.55 -22.77 24.85
C HIS A 84 16.68 -23.47 26.21
N THR A 85 17.52 -22.93 27.10
CA THR A 85 17.72 -23.45 28.45
C THR A 85 16.44 -23.34 29.28
N THR A 86 15.73 -22.22 29.20
CA THR A 86 14.46 -21.99 29.90
C THR A 86 13.36 -22.95 29.41
N THR A 87 13.22 -23.14 28.09
CA THR A 87 12.22 -24.06 27.50
C THR A 87 12.54 -25.54 27.76
N ALA A 88 13.82 -25.89 27.94
CA ALA A 88 14.25 -27.24 28.27
C ALA A 88 14.18 -27.58 29.78
N THR A 89 14.15 -26.57 30.66
CA THR A 89 14.16 -26.76 32.13
C THR A 89 12.81 -26.50 32.80
N LEU A 90 11.93 -25.67 32.21
CA LEU A 90 10.58 -25.47 32.73
C LEU A 90 9.69 -26.70 32.49
N PRO A 91 8.89 -27.14 33.49
CA PRO A 91 7.90 -28.20 33.33
C PRO A 91 6.89 -27.89 32.23
N GLU A 92 6.47 -28.92 31.48
CA GLU A 92 5.61 -28.79 30.30
C GLU A 92 4.28 -28.09 30.61
N THR A 93 3.68 -28.39 31.76
CA THR A 93 2.45 -27.76 32.25
C THR A 93 2.60 -26.26 32.47
N VAL A 94 3.76 -25.80 32.95
CA VAL A 94 4.05 -24.37 33.18
C VAL A 94 4.22 -23.65 31.85
N LYS A 95 5.01 -24.21 30.93
CA LYS A 95 5.25 -23.62 29.60
C LYS A 95 3.95 -23.47 28.80
N ARG A 96 3.09 -24.49 28.80
CA ARG A 96 1.76 -24.44 28.17
C ARG A 96 0.87 -23.39 28.82
N GLN A 97 0.85 -23.28 30.16
CA GLN A 97 0.04 -22.26 30.85
C GLN A 97 0.47 -20.85 30.46
N LEU A 98 1.79 -20.57 30.38
CA LEU A 98 2.30 -19.26 29.95
C LEU A 98 1.82 -18.86 28.54
N VAL A 99 1.70 -19.81 27.60
CA VAL A 99 1.16 -19.53 26.26
C VAL A 99 -0.35 -19.29 26.30
N LEU A 100 -1.09 -20.05 27.12
CA LEU A 100 -2.54 -19.88 27.30
C LEU A 100 -2.91 -18.53 27.96
N ASP A 101 -2.19 -18.15 29.02
CA ASP A 101 -2.36 -16.89 29.76
C ASP A 101 -2.14 -15.65 28.88
N GLU A 102 -1.41 -15.79 27.78
CA GLU A 102 -1.22 -14.73 26.76
C GLU A 102 -2.25 -14.77 25.64
N LEU A 103 -2.67 -15.97 25.21
CA LEU A 103 -3.75 -16.10 24.23
C LEU A 103 -5.08 -15.56 24.78
N GLU A 104 -5.36 -15.73 26.07
CA GLU A 104 -6.52 -15.10 26.73
C GLU A 104 -6.44 -13.56 26.72
N ARG A 105 -5.23 -12.99 26.69
CA ARG A 105 -4.98 -11.54 26.63
C ARG A 105 -5.04 -10.96 25.21
N ASP A 106 -5.10 -11.82 24.18
CA ASP A 106 -5.37 -11.44 22.79
C ASP A 106 -6.69 -12.05 22.27
N PRO A 107 -7.85 -11.68 22.83
CA PRO A 107 -9.15 -12.16 22.35
C PRO A 107 -9.46 -11.68 20.92
N GLY A 108 -8.68 -10.73 20.39
CA GLY A 108 -8.72 -10.31 18.99
C GLY A 108 -7.89 -11.17 18.03
N ARG A 109 -7.11 -12.15 18.55
CA ARG A 109 -6.20 -13.04 17.82
C ARG A 109 -5.26 -12.29 16.85
N ARG A 110 -4.79 -11.10 17.22
CA ARG A 110 -3.95 -10.23 16.38
C ARG A 110 -2.45 -10.50 16.50
N GLN A 111 -2.00 -11.08 17.60
CA GLN A 111 -0.60 -11.30 17.93
C GLN A 111 -0.06 -12.59 17.31
N GLY A 112 1.12 -12.52 16.70
CA GLY A 112 1.84 -13.71 16.21
C GLY A 112 2.78 -14.29 17.28
N PRO A 113 3.36 -15.48 17.05
CA PRO A 113 4.29 -16.11 18.00
C PRO A 113 5.43 -15.23 18.55
N PRO A 114 6.03 -14.28 17.78
CA PRO A 114 7.01 -13.35 18.35
C PRO A 114 6.43 -12.43 19.44
N LEU A 115 5.25 -11.86 19.20
CA LEU A 115 4.59 -10.94 20.14
C LEU A 115 4.02 -11.67 21.36
N ILE A 116 3.49 -12.89 21.19
CA ILE A 116 3.09 -13.74 22.31
C ILE A 116 4.31 -14.11 23.17
N LYS A 117 5.44 -14.50 22.57
CA LYS A 117 6.71 -14.75 23.29
C LYS A 117 7.20 -13.50 24.04
N GLU A 118 7.20 -12.33 23.40
CA GLU A 118 7.52 -11.04 24.03
C GLU A 118 6.56 -10.74 25.20
N GLY A 119 5.28 -11.05 25.03
CA GLY A 119 4.26 -10.95 26.08
C GLY A 119 4.56 -11.80 27.31
N ILE A 120 4.92 -13.08 27.14
CA ILE A 120 5.35 -13.97 28.23
C ILE A 120 6.58 -13.37 28.92
N TRP A 121 7.57 -12.93 28.13
CA TRP A 121 8.82 -12.35 28.64
C TRP A 121 8.56 -11.13 29.53
N MET A 122 7.83 -10.14 29.00
CA MET A 122 7.54 -8.87 29.68
C MET A 122 6.75 -9.02 30.99
N ARG A 123 5.90 -10.05 31.11
CA ARG A 123 5.09 -10.29 32.33
C ARG A 123 5.70 -11.26 33.33
N THR A 124 6.57 -12.18 32.90
CA THR A 124 7.05 -13.27 33.78
C THR A 124 8.57 -13.36 33.93
N GLY A 125 9.35 -12.72 33.04
CA GLY A 125 10.80 -12.86 33.02
C GLY A 125 11.27 -14.26 32.61
N LEU A 126 10.44 -15.02 31.88
CA LEU A 126 10.76 -16.35 31.35
C LEU A 126 10.76 -16.32 29.81
N ASP A 127 11.91 -16.61 29.19
CA ASP A 127 12.06 -16.56 27.74
C ASP A 127 11.74 -17.95 27.16
N LEU A 128 10.66 -18.12 26.39
CA LEU A 128 10.40 -19.38 25.68
C LEU A 128 10.97 -19.37 24.26
N THR A 129 11.29 -20.53 23.68
CA THR A 129 11.68 -20.58 22.26
C THR A 129 10.49 -20.23 21.37
N ARG A 130 10.75 -19.46 20.31
CA ARG A 130 9.73 -18.99 19.37
C ARG A 130 9.01 -20.14 18.67
N ASP A 131 9.68 -21.28 18.50
CA ASP A 131 9.12 -22.46 17.83
C ASP A 131 8.19 -23.25 18.76
N TYR A 132 8.53 -23.38 20.04
CA TYR A 132 7.61 -23.95 21.05
C TYR A 132 6.34 -23.11 21.20
N VAL A 133 6.48 -21.78 21.24
CA VAL A 133 5.34 -20.85 21.28
C VAL A 133 4.50 -20.97 20.00
N GLU A 134 5.11 -21.12 18.82
CA GLU A 134 4.35 -21.38 17.59
C GLU A 134 3.61 -22.74 17.64
N GLU A 135 4.24 -23.81 18.13
CA GLU A 135 3.65 -25.15 18.18
C GLU A 135 2.44 -25.21 19.13
N GLU A 136 2.58 -24.71 20.36
CA GLU A 136 1.45 -24.63 21.29
C GLU A 136 0.36 -23.66 20.78
N MET A 137 0.70 -22.48 20.24
CA MET A 137 -0.33 -21.61 19.65
C MET A 137 -1.06 -22.28 18.48
N ARG A 138 -0.40 -23.14 17.69
CA ARG A 138 -1.05 -23.92 16.60
C ARG A 138 -1.95 -25.03 17.14
N PHE A 139 -1.61 -25.61 18.29
CA PHE A 139 -2.44 -26.61 18.97
C PHE A 139 -3.69 -25.98 19.61
N GLN A 140 -3.53 -24.84 20.29
CA GLN A 140 -4.60 -24.19 21.07
C GLN A 140 -5.49 -23.25 20.23
N ASP A 141 -4.92 -22.48 19.30
CA ASP A 141 -5.62 -21.49 18.45
C ASP A 141 -5.28 -21.66 16.95
N PRO A 142 -5.64 -22.79 16.32
CA PRO A 142 -5.46 -22.98 14.88
C PRO A 142 -6.28 -21.98 14.04
N GLU A 143 -7.38 -21.44 14.58
CA GLU A 143 -8.20 -20.42 13.92
C GLU A 143 -7.46 -19.07 13.81
N GLY A 144 -6.75 -18.64 14.86
CA GLY A 144 -5.93 -17.43 14.83
C GLY A 144 -4.85 -17.48 13.75
N PHE A 145 -4.25 -18.64 13.48
CA PHE A 145 -3.34 -18.78 12.34
C PHE A 145 -4.05 -18.59 11.00
N GLN A 146 -5.24 -19.16 10.81
CA GLN A 146 -6.03 -18.98 9.59
C GLN A 146 -6.44 -17.51 9.38
N LEU A 147 -6.81 -16.79 10.45
CA LEU A 147 -7.15 -15.35 10.42
C LEU A 147 -5.92 -14.45 10.14
N ARG A 148 -4.73 -14.91 10.53
CA ARG A 148 -3.45 -14.22 10.31
C ARG A 148 -2.77 -14.60 8.97
N ASP A 149 -3.23 -15.64 8.28
CA ASP A 149 -2.63 -16.13 7.03
C ASP A 149 -2.66 -15.05 5.91
N PRO A 150 -1.53 -14.72 5.26
CA PRO A 150 -1.48 -13.73 4.19
C PRO A 150 -2.35 -14.06 2.96
N THR A 151 -2.67 -15.34 2.74
CA THR A 151 -3.52 -15.82 1.65
C THR A 151 -5.01 -15.81 2.01
N ALA A 152 -5.39 -15.92 3.28
CA ALA A 152 -6.78 -15.77 3.71
C ALA A 152 -7.36 -14.38 3.36
N LYS A 153 -6.50 -13.36 3.23
CA LYS A 153 -6.86 -12.00 2.82
C LYS A 153 -6.69 -11.74 1.31
N ARG A 154 -6.24 -12.73 0.51
CA ARG A 154 -6.14 -12.63 -0.94
C ARG A 154 -7.50 -12.85 -1.61
N ILE A 155 -8.16 -11.74 -1.93
CA ILE A 155 -9.38 -11.73 -2.76
C ILE A 155 -9.09 -12.49 -4.08
N LYS A 156 -9.87 -13.53 -4.36
CA LYS A 156 -9.79 -14.29 -5.62
C LYS A 156 -10.20 -13.39 -6.78
N ARG A 157 -9.21 -12.87 -7.52
CA ARG A 157 -9.42 -12.10 -8.76
C ARG A 157 -10.25 -12.96 -9.73
N ARG A 158 -11.40 -12.42 -10.16
CA ARG A 158 -12.22 -13.01 -11.23
C ARG A 158 -11.77 -12.43 -12.56
N ALA A 159 -11.90 -13.20 -13.65
CA ALA A 159 -11.75 -12.64 -14.98
C ALA A 159 -12.88 -11.63 -15.24
N LEU A 160 -12.55 -10.48 -15.83
CA LEU A 160 -13.54 -9.59 -16.43
C LEU A 160 -13.97 -10.24 -17.76
N VAL A 161 -15.27 -10.41 -17.91
CA VAL A 161 -15.92 -11.03 -19.07
C VAL A 161 -17.05 -10.10 -19.48
N ASN A 162 -16.89 -9.52 -20.66
CA ASN A 162 -17.81 -8.55 -21.23
C ASN A 162 -18.14 -8.93 -22.67
N VAL A 163 -19.36 -8.66 -23.12
CA VAL A 163 -19.82 -9.00 -24.48
C VAL A 163 -19.47 -7.94 -25.53
N GLY A 164 -19.13 -6.70 -25.12
CA GLY A 164 -18.80 -5.67 -26.10
C GLY A 164 -18.62 -4.26 -25.54
N ILE A 165 -18.42 -3.30 -26.47
CA ILE A 165 -18.32 -1.88 -26.14
C ILE A 165 -19.65 -1.36 -25.57
N HIS A 166 -19.56 -0.38 -24.67
CA HIS A 166 -20.69 0.22 -23.98
C HIS A 166 -21.53 -0.75 -23.13
N GLU A 167 -21.06 -1.99 -22.89
CA GLU A 167 -21.70 -2.84 -21.90
C GLU A 167 -21.50 -2.25 -20.50
N GLU A 168 -20.24 -1.97 -20.14
CA GLU A 168 -19.87 -1.47 -18.82
C GLU A 168 -18.91 -0.28 -18.93
N TRP A 169 -19.29 0.83 -18.30
CA TRP A 169 -18.46 2.02 -18.12
C TRP A 169 -17.97 2.09 -16.66
N SER A 170 -16.68 1.84 -16.43
CA SER A 170 -16.03 1.93 -15.11
C SER A 170 -15.55 3.36 -14.87
N GLY A 171 -16.01 4.00 -13.79
CA GLY A 171 -15.71 5.39 -13.43
C GLY A 171 -15.17 5.53 -12.00
N ASP A 172 -14.22 6.44 -11.80
CA ASP A 172 -13.48 6.63 -10.54
C ASP A 172 -12.71 7.97 -10.53
N GLY A 173 -12.21 8.40 -9.36
CA GLY A 173 -11.44 9.63 -9.17
C GLY A 173 -10.07 9.41 -8.51
N HIS A 174 -9.02 9.88 -9.17
CA HIS A 174 -7.62 9.76 -8.77
C HIS A 174 -7.13 11.00 -8.00
N ASP A 175 -6.81 10.78 -6.72
CA ASP A 175 -6.55 11.81 -5.71
C ASP A 175 -5.11 12.36 -5.65
N LYS A 176 -4.19 11.92 -6.51
CA LYS A 176 -2.75 12.21 -6.32
C LYS A 176 -2.40 13.70 -6.44
N LEU A 177 -3.11 14.45 -7.27
CA LEU A 177 -2.89 15.89 -7.41
C LEU A 177 -3.52 16.75 -6.29
N LYS A 178 -4.12 16.14 -5.24
CA LYS A 178 -4.75 16.93 -4.16
C LYS A 178 -3.77 17.80 -3.37
N ARG A 179 -2.46 17.49 -3.41
CA ARG A 179 -1.37 18.36 -2.92
C ARG A 179 -1.40 19.75 -3.58
N ILE A 180 -1.61 19.80 -4.89
CA ILE A 180 -1.66 21.05 -5.66
C ILE A 180 -3.09 21.65 -5.70
N GLY A 181 -4.09 20.95 -5.15
CA GLY A 181 -5.48 21.38 -5.12
C GLY A 181 -6.28 20.98 -6.36
N LEU A 182 -5.93 19.85 -6.99
CA LEU A 182 -6.62 19.28 -8.14
C LEU A 182 -6.91 17.78 -7.90
N ALA A 183 -7.87 17.22 -8.62
CA ALA A 183 -8.11 15.79 -8.74
C ALA A 183 -8.35 15.44 -10.22
N ILE A 184 -8.21 14.17 -10.58
CA ILE A 184 -8.51 13.68 -11.92
C ILE A 184 -9.71 12.73 -11.84
N TYR A 185 -10.78 12.98 -12.58
CA TYR A 185 -11.87 12.00 -12.73
C TYR A 185 -11.76 11.31 -14.08
N GLY A 186 -12.06 10.01 -14.15
CA GLY A 186 -11.90 9.21 -15.35
C GLY A 186 -13.03 8.20 -15.54
N ILE A 187 -13.33 7.89 -16.80
CA ILE A 187 -14.32 6.87 -17.18
C ILE A 187 -13.76 6.02 -18.32
N ARG A 188 -13.85 4.68 -18.19
CA ARG A 188 -13.32 3.68 -19.13
C ARG A 188 -14.40 2.72 -19.62
N ASP A 189 -14.33 2.37 -20.89
CA ASP A 189 -15.04 1.21 -21.43
C ASP A 189 -14.32 -0.08 -20.99
N VAL A 190 -15.02 -0.99 -20.30
CA VAL A 190 -14.39 -2.15 -19.65
C VAL A 190 -13.98 -3.25 -20.63
N TRP A 191 -14.68 -3.38 -21.76
CA TRP A 191 -14.36 -4.37 -22.78
C TRP A 191 -13.09 -3.99 -23.57
N SER A 192 -13.07 -2.80 -24.18
CA SER A 192 -11.92 -2.32 -24.96
C SER A 192 -10.74 -1.83 -24.10
N GLY A 193 -11.00 -1.43 -22.85
CA GLY A 193 -10.03 -0.73 -22.00
C GLY A 193 -9.76 0.73 -22.42
N LYS A 194 -10.57 1.29 -23.31
CA LYS A 194 -10.45 2.68 -23.79
C LYS A 194 -10.83 3.66 -22.68
N TRP A 195 -9.96 4.65 -22.43
CA TRP A 195 -10.37 5.84 -21.68
C TRP A 195 -11.33 6.66 -22.54
N LEU A 196 -12.59 6.76 -22.12
CA LEU A 196 -13.59 7.60 -22.79
C LEU A 196 -13.31 9.06 -22.44
N GLY A 197 -13.32 9.37 -21.15
CA GLY A 197 -12.99 10.67 -20.60
C GLY A 197 -11.97 10.61 -19.47
N LEU A 198 -11.19 11.68 -19.36
CA LEU A 198 -10.25 11.99 -18.29
C LEU A 198 -10.24 13.51 -18.13
N TRP A 199 -10.57 14.00 -16.94
CA TRP A 199 -10.73 15.43 -16.69
C TRP A 199 -10.09 15.87 -15.40
N VAL A 200 -9.47 17.05 -15.42
CA VAL A 200 -8.99 17.75 -14.23
C VAL A 200 -10.15 18.51 -13.60
N ILE A 201 -10.35 18.30 -12.31
CA ILE A 201 -11.41 18.93 -11.51
C ILE A 201 -10.85 19.39 -10.16
N PRO A 202 -11.45 20.36 -9.46
CA PRO A 202 -10.94 20.82 -8.16
C PRO A 202 -11.05 19.76 -7.06
N ASP A 203 -12.16 19.02 -6.99
CA ASP A 203 -12.35 17.87 -6.09
C ASP A 203 -13.31 16.86 -6.74
N ASN A 204 -13.00 15.56 -6.60
CA ASN A 204 -13.86 14.46 -7.06
C ASN A 204 -15.08 14.21 -6.16
N ARG A 205 -15.11 14.80 -4.96
CA ARG A 205 -16.27 14.75 -4.05
C ARG A 205 -17.49 15.56 -4.53
N LEU A 206 -17.33 16.36 -5.58
CA LEU A 206 -18.40 17.18 -6.17
C LEU A 206 -19.32 16.31 -7.04
N LYS A 207 -20.38 15.76 -6.41
CA LYS A 207 -21.46 14.95 -7.03
C LYS A 207 -21.85 15.42 -8.42
N ASP A 208 -22.19 16.70 -8.53
CA ASP A 208 -22.73 17.34 -9.72
C ASP A 208 -21.69 17.42 -10.86
N VAL A 209 -20.42 17.60 -10.52
CA VAL A 209 -19.32 17.60 -11.49
C VAL A 209 -19.13 16.19 -12.05
N VAL A 210 -19.10 15.17 -11.19
CA VAL A 210 -19.03 13.76 -11.60
C VAL A 210 -20.22 13.39 -12.50
N ALA A 211 -21.43 13.84 -12.17
CA ALA A 211 -22.62 13.67 -12.99
C ALA A 211 -22.56 14.43 -14.33
N TYR A 212 -22.08 15.68 -14.35
CA TYR A 212 -21.88 16.47 -15.57
C TYR A 212 -20.87 15.82 -16.53
N LEU A 213 -19.78 15.25 -15.99
CA LEU A 213 -18.77 14.54 -16.78
C LEU A 213 -19.31 13.23 -17.36
N TRP A 214 -20.08 12.46 -16.59
CA TRP A 214 -20.78 11.27 -17.09
C TRP A 214 -21.81 11.63 -18.17
N LEU A 215 -22.67 12.63 -17.93
CA LEU A 215 -23.62 13.14 -18.92
C LEU A 215 -22.94 13.67 -20.19
N SER A 216 -21.72 14.22 -20.08
CA SER A 216 -20.94 14.66 -21.25
C SER A 216 -20.54 13.49 -22.15
N LEU A 217 -20.25 12.30 -21.60
CA LEU A 217 -20.04 11.10 -22.42
C LEU A 217 -21.34 10.54 -22.98
N VAL A 218 -22.42 10.57 -22.20
CA VAL A 218 -23.75 10.14 -22.65
C VAL A 218 -24.21 10.97 -23.86
N GLU A 219 -23.89 12.27 -23.88
CA GLU A 219 -24.07 13.17 -25.03
C GLU A 219 -23.04 12.89 -26.15
N GLU A 220 -21.73 12.72 -25.85
CA GLU A 220 -20.67 12.44 -26.85
C GLU A 220 -20.94 11.17 -27.67
N TYR A 221 -21.41 10.09 -27.03
CA TYR A 221 -21.72 8.82 -27.67
C TYR A 221 -23.19 8.72 -28.14
N GLY A 222 -24.06 9.61 -27.67
CA GLY A 222 -25.47 9.65 -28.04
C GLY A 222 -26.34 8.57 -27.39
N GLY A 223 -26.00 8.10 -26.19
CA GLY A 223 -26.69 6.98 -25.53
C GLY A 223 -26.12 6.57 -24.18
N LEU A 224 -26.80 5.62 -23.52
CA LEU A 224 -26.39 5.03 -22.24
C LEU A 224 -25.64 3.69 -22.43
N PRO A 225 -24.67 3.36 -21.56
CA PRO A 225 -24.16 1.99 -21.44
C PRO A 225 -25.19 1.04 -20.80
N ILE A 226 -24.97 -0.28 -20.89
CA ILE A 226 -25.79 -1.27 -20.17
C ILE A 226 -25.59 -1.20 -18.65
N GLN A 227 -24.40 -0.82 -18.18
CA GLN A 227 -24.11 -0.55 -16.77
C GLN A 227 -23.05 0.56 -16.64
N THR A 228 -23.23 1.45 -15.68
CA THR A 228 -22.13 2.26 -15.15
C THR A 228 -21.67 1.66 -13.82
N THR A 229 -20.37 1.58 -13.60
CA THR A 229 -19.77 0.95 -12.43
C THR A 229 -18.82 1.93 -11.76
N THR A 230 -19.01 2.19 -10.48
CA THR A 230 -18.11 3.06 -9.71
C THR A 230 -17.83 2.48 -8.34
N ASP A 231 -16.87 3.06 -7.63
CA ASP A 231 -16.75 2.86 -6.21
C ASP A 231 -17.97 3.40 -5.44
N CYS A 232 -18.17 2.92 -4.22
CA CYS A 232 -19.30 3.26 -3.34
C CYS A 232 -19.13 4.66 -2.69
N GLY A 233 -18.95 5.68 -3.51
CA GLY A 233 -18.78 7.07 -3.11
C GLY A 233 -20.09 7.80 -2.85
N SER A 234 -20.00 8.93 -2.12
CA SER A 234 -21.14 9.85 -1.94
C SER A 234 -21.38 10.69 -3.20
N GLU A 235 -20.30 10.97 -3.92
CA GLU A 235 -20.16 11.68 -5.18
C GLU A 235 -20.86 10.95 -6.33
N THR A 236 -20.74 9.62 -6.37
CA THR A 236 -21.31 8.74 -7.40
C THR A 236 -22.80 8.49 -7.25
N THR A 237 -23.44 8.88 -6.14
CA THR A 237 -24.89 8.70 -5.93
C THR A 237 -25.75 9.42 -6.98
N MET A 238 -25.27 10.56 -7.51
CA MET A 238 -26.00 11.27 -8.58
C MET A 238 -25.94 10.52 -9.92
N VAL A 239 -24.80 9.88 -10.25
CA VAL A 239 -24.67 9.04 -11.45
C VAL A 239 -25.58 7.80 -11.35
N TYR A 240 -25.70 7.20 -10.16
CA TYR A 240 -26.67 6.14 -9.90
C TYR A 240 -28.12 6.60 -10.17
N GLY A 241 -28.53 7.73 -9.60
CA GLY A 241 -29.89 8.26 -9.77
C GLY A 241 -30.22 8.62 -11.21
N LEU A 242 -29.29 9.31 -11.90
CA LEU A 242 -29.43 9.68 -13.31
C LEU A 242 -29.43 8.45 -14.24
N GLY A 243 -28.52 7.50 -14.04
CA GLY A 243 -28.45 6.27 -14.84
C GLY A 243 -29.73 5.44 -14.74
N THR A 244 -30.33 5.38 -13.55
CA THR A 244 -31.61 4.71 -13.29
C THR A 244 -32.76 5.45 -13.97
N ALA A 245 -32.97 6.73 -13.63
CA ALA A 245 -34.10 7.51 -14.14
C ALA A 245 -34.08 7.70 -15.67
N LEU A 246 -32.89 7.85 -16.28
CA LEU A 246 -32.76 7.94 -17.74
C LEU A 246 -32.97 6.58 -18.44
N ARG A 247 -32.77 5.45 -17.74
CA ARG A 247 -33.15 4.14 -18.28
C ARG A 247 -34.66 3.96 -18.23
N GLU A 248 -35.28 4.22 -17.10
CA GLU A 248 -36.74 4.11 -16.93
C GLU A 248 -37.51 5.03 -17.90
N ALA A 249 -37.03 6.26 -18.12
CA ALA A 249 -37.70 7.23 -18.98
C ALA A 249 -37.56 6.97 -20.49
N PHE A 250 -36.44 6.41 -20.95
CA PHE A 250 -36.14 6.27 -22.39
C PHE A 250 -36.00 4.83 -22.89
N PHE A 251 -35.80 3.86 -21.99
CA PHE A 251 -35.61 2.44 -22.31
C PHE A 251 -36.40 1.53 -21.34
N PRO A 252 -37.72 1.71 -21.17
CA PRO A 252 -38.53 0.94 -20.22
C PRO A 252 -38.54 -0.57 -20.49
N ASP A 253 -38.30 -0.98 -21.74
CA ASP A 253 -38.14 -2.39 -22.15
C ASP A 253 -36.85 -3.05 -21.61
N PHE A 254 -36.03 -2.32 -20.84
CA PHE A 254 -34.79 -2.81 -20.24
C PHE A 254 -34.80 -2.55 -18.72
N PRO A 255 -35.53 -3.38 -17.94
CA PRO A 255 -35.80 -3.12 -16.52
C PRO A 255 -34.53 -3.12 -15.67
N VAL A 256 -34.44 -2.14 -14.77
CA VAL A 256 -33.32 -1.95 -13.84
C VAL A 256 -33.19 -3.12 -12.86
N ASP A 257 -34.31 -3.79 -12.56
CA ASP A 257 -34.40 -4.93 -11.63
C ASP A 257 -33.66 -6.18 -12.14
N GLU A 258 -33.61 -6.37 -13.46
CA GLU A 258 -32.88 -7.48 -14.09
C GLU A 258 -31.39 -7.13 -14.29
N ILE A 259 -31.13 -5.94 -14.85
CA ILE A 259 -29.77 -5.45 -15.12
C ILE A 259 -29.65 -3.99 -14.63
N PRO A 260 -28.99 -3.76 -13.47
CA PRO A 260 -28.96 -2.44 -12.86
C PRO A 260 -28.21 -1.43 -13.74
N ALA A 261 -28.79 -0.26 -13.93
CA ALA A 261 -28.17 0.83 -14.69
C ALA A 261 -26.87 1.32 -14.06
N HIS A 262 -26.73 1.18 -12.74
CA HIS A 262 -25.53 1.54 -12.01
C HIS A 262 -25.20 0.51 -10.92
N ARG A 263 -23.92 0.13 -10.80
CA ARG A 263 -23.41 -0.81 -9.78
C ARG A 263 -22.30 -0.19 -8.95
N PHE A 264 -22.48 -0.16 -7.64
CA PHE A 264 -21.40 0.17 -6.71
C PHE A 264 -20.49 -1.04 -6.48
N LEU A 265 -19.18 -0.82 -6.58
CA LEU A 265 -18.13 -1.77 -6.19
C LEU A 265 -17.37 -1.25 -4.96
N ARG A 266 -16.46 -2.10 -4.48
CA ARG A 266 -15.33 -1.71 -3.64
C ARG A 266 -14.11 -1.61 -4.58
N SER A 267 -13.22 -0.64 -4.38
CA SER A 267 -12.01 -0.37 -5.18
C SER A 267 -11.24 -1.61 -5.62
N VAL A 268 -11.03 -2.55 -4.68
CA VAL A 268 -10.39 -3.87 -4.90
C VAL A 268 -11.05 -4.74 -6.00
N HIS A 269 -12.25 -4.40 -6.46
CA HIS A 269 -12.97 -5.02 -7.57
C HIS A 269 -13.11 -4.10 -8.81
N ASN A 270 -12.85 -2.80 -8.70
CA ASN A 270 -12.89 -1.82 -9.79
C ASN A 270 -11.59 -1.88 -10.64
N ILE A 271 -11.16 -3.10 -10.97
CA ILE A 271 -9.82 -3.45 -11.45
C ILE A 271 -9.43 -2.71 -12.74
N THR A 272 -10.39 -2.41 -13.61
CA THR A 272 -10.17 -1.80 -14.91
C THR A 272 -9.61 -0.38 -14.82
N ILE A 273 -10.13 0.43 -13.90
CA ILE A 273 -9.74 1.83 -13.75
C ILE A 273 -8.52 1.98 -12.84
N GLU A 274 -8.43 1.20 -11.76
CA GLU A 274 -7.23 1.02 -10.94
C GLU A 274 -5.99 0.62 -11.77
N TRP A 275 -6.15 -0.34 -12.69
CA TRP A 275 -5.07 -0.68 -13.63
C TRP A 275 -4.73 0.48 -14.57
N GLY A 276 -5.72 1.29 -14.97
CA GLY A 276 -5.51 2.52 -15.74
C GLY A 276 -4.71 3.58 -14.98
N TRP A 277 -5.09 3.85 -13.73
CA TRP A 277 -4.40 4.79 -12.85
C TRP A 277 -2.96 4.38 -12.58
N SER A 278 -2.66 3.07 -12.50
CA SER A 278 -1.28 2.60 -12.37
C SER A 278 -0.38 3.13 -13.49
N GLN A 279 -0.89 3.18 -14.74
CA GLN A 279 -0.13 3.62 -15.90
C GLN A 279 0.02 5.14 -15.94
N LEU A 280 -1.02 5.89 -15.53
CA LEU A 280 -0.95 7.34 -15.40
C LEU A 280 0.07 7.73 -14.32
N LYS A 281 0.00 7.12 -13.13
CA LYS A 281 0.88 7.40 -12.01
C LYS A 281 2.36 7.26 -12.35
N PHE A 282 2.75 6.20 -13.07
CA PHE A 282 4.14 5.97 -13.46
C PHE A 282 4.66 6.89 -14.58
N GLN A 283 3.78 7.64 -15.27
CA GLN A 283 4.14 8.41 -16.47
C GLN A 283 3.82 9.91 -16.36
N PHE A 284 3.01 10.31 -15.37
CA PHE A 284 2.43 11.64 -15.29
C PHE A 284 2.54 12.27 -13.90
N ASP A 285 1.94 11.65 -12.86
CA ASP A 285 1.84 12.24 -11.51
C ASP A 285 3.18 12.79 -10.99
N ALA A 286 4.24 11.98 -11.04
CA ALA A 286 5.55 12.35 -10.52
C ALA A 286 6.18 13.55 -11.26
N ASN A 287 5.91 13.69 -12.56
CA ASN A 287 6.40 14.83 -13.35
C ASN A 287 5.63 16.11 -13.00
N VAL A 288 4.32 16.00 -12.74
CA VAL A 288 3.48 17.13 -12.30
C VAL A 288 3.92 17.63 -10.92
N ASP A 289 4.21 16.72 -10.00
CA ASP A 289 4.73 17.06 -8.67
C ASP A 289 6.10 17.77 -8.77
N GLU A 290 7.05 17.25 -9.56
CA GLU A 290 8.39 17.82 -9.76
C GLU A 290 8.33 19.24 -10.36
N PHE A 291 7.57 19.42 -11.45
CA PHE A 291 7.42 20.72 -12.10
C PHE A 291 6.65 21.74 -11.23
N TRP A 292 5.76 21.29 -10.34
CA TRP A 292 5.09 22.18 -9.37
C TRP A 292 6.07 22.68 -8.31
N ASP A 293 6.88 21.80 -7.74
CA ASP A 293 7.86 22.19 -6.71
C ASP A 293 8.96 23.08 -7.27
N HIS A 294 9.39 22.87 -8.52
CA HIS A 294 10.24 23.82 -9.26
C HIS A 294 9.63 25.22 -9.33
N GLY A 295 8.32 25.34 -9.59
CA GLY A 295 7.63 26.64 -9.61
C GLY A 295 7.70 27.43 -8.30
N PHE A 296 7.86 26.74 -7.17
CA PHE A 296 8.15 27.35 -5.87
C PHE A 296 9.65 27.66 -5.70
N ILE A 297 10.53 26.69 -5.98
CA ILE A 297 12.00 26.82 -5.81
C ILE A 297 12.56 27.95 -6.67
N ASP A 298 12.10 28.07 -7.91
CA ASP A 298 12.53 29.09 -8.87
C ASP A 298 11.83 30.45 -8.65
N GLY A 299 10.99 30.58 -7.61
CA GLY A 299 10.36 31.83 -7.19
C GLY A 299 9.25 32.35 -8.11
N ILE A 300 8.69 31.49 -8.99
CA ILE A 300 7.72 31.88 -10.02
C ILE A 300 6.39 32.33 -9.38
N TYR A 301 6.01 31.76 -8.23
CA TYR A 301 4.86 32.20 -7.45
C TYR A 301 5.10 32.03 -5.93
N ASP A 302 4.41 32.86 -5.15
CA ASP A 302 4.55 32.92 -3.69
C ASP A 302 3.50 32.04 -3.01
N PRO A 303 3.88 30.94 -2.33
CA PRO A 303 2.93 30.03 -1.68
C PRO A 303 2.37 30.58 -0.35
N TYR A 304 2.76 31.78 0.08
CA TYR A 304 2.18 32.48 1.22
C TYR A 304 1.16 33.55 0.80
N LYS A 305 0.85 33.64 -0.51
CA LYS A 305 -0.18 34.53 -1.07
C LYS A 305 -1.27 33.72 -1.77
N ASP A 306 -2.49 33.79 -1.24
CA ASP A 306 -3.66 33.09 -1.80
C ASP A 306 -3.92 33.45 -3.26
N GLU A 307 -3.71 34.71 -3.66
CA GLU A 307 -3.85 35.20 -5.03
C GLU A 307 -2.90 34.47 -6.01
N HIS A 308 -1.63 34.31 -5.61
CA HIS A 308 -0.62 33.60 -6.39
C HIS A 308 -0.95 32.11 -6.50
N ILE A 309 -1.36 31.47 -5.40
CA ILE A 309 -1.78 30.06 -5.40
C ILE A 309 -3.04 29.85 -6.26
N ALA A 310 -4.02 30.76 -6.19
CA ALA A 310 -5.25 30.67 -6.97
C ALA A 310 -4.97 30.78 -8.48
N LEU A 311 -4.13 31.74 -8.89
CA LEU A 311 -3.71 31.89 -10.28
C LEU A 311 -2.86 30.68 -10.74
N ALA A 312 -1.94 30.19 -9.90
CA ALA A 312 -1.17 28.99 -10.20
C ALA A 312 -2.09 27.79 -10.42
N ARG A 313 -3.01 27.48 -9.49
CA ARG A 313 -3.99 26.39 -9.63
C ARG A 313 -4.82 26.48 -10.91
N TRP A 314 -5.27 27.68 -11.28
CA TRP A 314 -6.06 27.91 -12.50
C TRP A 314 -5.25 27.70 -13.79
N LEU A 315 -3.98 28.13 -13.81
CA LEU A 315 -3.06 27.87 -14.92
C LEU A 315 -2.73 26.38 -15.03
N TRP A 316 -2.35 25.76 -13.90
CA TRP A 316 -2.01 24.35 -13.81
C TRP A 316 -3.18 23.45 -14.21
N ALA A 317 -4.41 23.77 -13.84
CA ALA A 317 -5.60 23.04 -14.31
C ALA A 317 -5.68 22.95 -15.85
N ARG A 318 -5.35 24.04 -16.56
CA ARG A 318 -5.31 24.07 -18.05
C ARG A 318 -4.17 23.21 -18.60
N VAL A 319 -2.96 23.36 -18.05
CA VAL A 319 -1.75 22.64 -18.51
C VAL A 319 -1.90 21.14 -18.29
N VAL A 320 -2.26 20.74 -17.07
CA VAL A 320 -2.49 19.33 -16.67
C VAL A 320 -3.61 18.72 -17.52
N GLN A 321 -4.69 19.46 -17.83
CA GLN A 321 -5.75 18.96 -18.72
C GLN A 321 -5.28 18.77 -20.18
N LYS A 322 -4.43 19.66 -20.71
CA LYS A 322 -3.85 19.51 -22.07
C LYS A 322 -2.96 18.27 -22.14
N GLU A 323 -2.08 18.07 -21.16
CA GLU A 323 -1.20 16.91 -21.11
C GLU A 323 -1.95 15.60 -20.86
N ILE A 324 -2.98 15.58 -20.01
CA ILE A 324 -3.86 14.42 -19.82
C ILE A 324 -4.60 14.05 -21.10
N ASN A 325 -5.04 15.03 -21.91
CA ASN A 325 -5.65 14.74 -23.21
C ASN A 325 -4.64 14.08 -24.16
N GLY A 326 -3.43 14.65 -24.28
CA GLY A 326 -2.35 14.07 -25.08
C GLY A 326 -1.85 12.72 -24.56
N TRP A 327 -1.96 12.44 -23.26
CA TRP A 327 -1.72 11.12 -22.67
C TRP A 327 -2.87 10.14 -22.99
N LYS A 328 -4.14 10.56 -22.86
CA LYS A 328 -5.33 9.76 -23.18
C LYS A 328 -5.30 9.27 -24.62
N GLU A 329 -4.95 10.14 -25.56
CA GLU A 329 -4.84 9.83 -26.99
C GLU A 329 -3.71 8.83 -27.26
N ARG A 330 -2.50 9.09 -26.74
CA ARG A 330 -1.35 8.16 -26.85
C ARG A 330 -1.67 6.80 -26.23
N PHE A 331 -2.29 6.76 -25.06
CA PHE A 331 -2.68 5.52 -24.38
C PHE A 331 -3.69 4.71 -25.21
N ASN A 332 -4.76 5.36 -25.68
CA ASN A 332 -5.81 4.68 -26.44
C ASN A 332 -5.34 4.26 -27.86
N ALA A 333 -4.32 4.90 -28.41
CA ALA A 333 -3.66 4.50 -29.66
C ALA A 333 -2.55 3.44 -29.47
N HIS A 334 -1.98 3.31 -28.27
CA HIS A 334 -0.92 2.35 -27.98
C HIS A 334 -1.43 0.90 -27.99
N LYS A 335 -0.65 0.00 -28.61
CA LYS A 335 -0.93 -1.44 -28.67
C LYS A 335 -0.28 -2.16 -27.47
N PRO A 336 -1.03 -2.55 -26.41
CA PRO A 336 -0.47 -3.29 -25.30
C PRO A 336 0.01 -4.68 -25.71
N ARG A 337 0.82 -5.32 -24.85
CA ARG A 337 1.19 -6.74 -24.96
C ARG A 337 -0.06 -7.63 -25.03
N LYS A 338 -0.02 -8.70 -25.83
CA LYS A 338 -1.05 -9.75 -25.81
C LYS A 338 -0.90 -10.61 -24.57
N ASP A 339 -1.97 -10.66 -23.78
CA ASP A 339 -2.21 -11.64 -22.72
C ASP A 339 -3.21 -12.70 -23.24
N PRO A 340 -2.86 -14.01 -23.23
CA PRO A 340 -3.75 -15.10 -23.66
C PRO A 340 -4.79 -15.53 -22.60
N GLN A 341 -4.69 -15.07 -21.35
CA GLN A 341 -5.65 -15.38 -20.27
C GLN A 341 -6.77 -14.34 -20.15
N LYS A 342 -6.61 -13.17 -20.79
CA LYS A 342 -7.62 -12.11 -20.81
C LYS A 342 -8.72 -12.43 -21.83
N VAL A 343 -9.97 -12.51 -21.38
CA VAL A 343 -11.16 -12.75 -22.23
C VAL A 343 -11.49 -11.52 -23.08
N ASN A 344 -11.63 -10.35 -22.44
CA ASN A 344 -11.81 -9.07 -23.14
C ASN A 344 -10.57 -8.72 -24.02
N PRO A 345 -10.72 -8.00 -25.15
CA PRO A 345 -9.68 -7.75 -26.15
C PRO A 345 -8.26 -7.47 -25.63
N SER A 346 -7.27 -8.11 -26.24
CA SER A 346 -5.89 -8.18 -25.76
C SER A 346 -4.89 -8.19 -26.92
N GLY A 347 -3.75 -7.48 -26.80
CA GLY A 347 -2.78 -7.35 -27.89
C GLY A 347 -3.19 -6.39 -29.02
N VAL A 348 -4.18 -5.53 -28.79
CA VAL A 348 -4.77 -4.57 -29.72
C VAL A 348 -4.94 -3.22 -29.01
N ALA A 349 -4.71 -2.11 -29.72
CA ALA A 349 -4.87 -0.77 -29.14
C ALA A 349 -6.35 -0.49 -28.78
N PRO A 350 -6.65 0.15 -27.64
CA PRO A 350 -8.02 0.38 -27.20
C PRO A 350 -8.93 1.07 -28.24
N ASN A 351 -8.44 2.07 -28.98
CA ASN A 351 -9.19 2.70 -30.07
C ASN A 351 -9.50 1.74 -31.22
N ILE A 352 -8.59 0.81 -31.55
CA ILE A 352 -8.80 -0.17 -32.64
C ILE A 352 -9.81 -1.23 -32.21
N ALA A 353 -9.71 -1.72 -30.96
CA ALA A 353 -10.68 -2.65 -30.40
C ALA A 353 -12.07 -2.00 -30.32
N PHE A 354 -12.15 -0.76 -29.84
CA PHE A 354 -13.40 -0.03 -29.68
C PHE A 354 -14.09 0.27 -31.03
N THR A 355 -13.34 0.75 -32.03
CA THR A 355 -13.91 1.09 -33.34
C THR A 355 -14.25 -0.14 -34.20
N LEU A 356 -13.46 -1.21 -34.11
CA LEU A 356 -13.66 -2.45 -34.89
C LEU A 356 -14.16 -3.60 -34.00
N TYR A 357 -15.09 -3.32 -33.09
CA TYR A 357 -15.54 -4.24 -32.03
C TYR A 357 -15.95 -5.63 -32.57
N GLU A 358 -16.70 -5.68 -33.67
CA GLU A 358 -17.13 -6.92 -34.35
C GLU A 358 -15.94 -7.82 -34.75
N LYS A 359 -14.84 -7.22 -35.23
CA LYS A 359 -13.61 -7.93 -35.64
C LYS A 359 -12.90 -8.62 -34.47
N TYR A 360 -13.17 -8.18 -33.24
CA TYR A 360 -12.66 -8.77 -32.02
C TYR A 360 -13.74 -9.54 -31.23
N GLY A 361 -14.85 -9.89 -31.89
CA GLY A 361 -15.92 -10.71 -31.33
C GLY A 361 -16.84 -10.00 -30.34
N GLY A 362 -16.79 -8.66 -30.29
CA GLY A 362 -17.68 -7.85 -29.47
C GLY A 362 -18.92 -7.38 -30.21
N ILE A 363 -19.92 -6.93 -29.46
CA ILE A 363 -21.09 -6.19 -29.96
C ILE A 363 -21.08 -4.72 -29.48
N ASN A 364 -21.96 -3.88 -30.05
CA ASN A 364 -22.18 -2.54 -29.53
C ASN A 364 -23.43 -2.53 -28.63
N CYS A 365 -23.24 -2.33 -27.33
CA CYS A 365 -24.29 -2.38 -26.32
C CYS A 365 -24.98 -1.03 -26.06
N LEU A 366 -24.57 0.05 -26.74
CA LEU A 366 -25.03 1.41 -26.47
C LEU A 366 -26.54 1.55 -26.71
N ARG A 367 -27.29 1.93 -25.67
CA ARG A 367 -28.70 2.31 -25.76
C ARG A 367 -28.79 3.75 -26.26
N LYS A 368 -28.89 3.91 -27.58
CA LYS A 368 -28.97 5.22 -28.26
C LYS A 368 -30.30 5.92 -27.98
N PHE A 369 -30.25 7.23 -27.74
CA PHE A 369 -31.46 8.07 -27.65
C PHE A 369 -32.00 8.47 -29.04
N THR A 370 -33.23 8.97 -29.06
CA THR A 370 -33.76 9.82 -30.13
C THR A 370 -33.17 11.24 -30.06
N ASP A 371 -33.28 12.02 -31.13
CA ASP A 371 -32.80 13.42 -31.15
C ASP A 371 -33.49 14.31 -30.10
N GLU A 372 -34.75 14.01 -29.79
CA GLU A 372 -35.51 14.62 -28.68
C GLU A 372 -34.91 14.26 -27.32
N GLY A 373 -34.60 12.97 -27.11
CA GLY A 373 -33.91 12.50 -25.90
C GLY A 373 -32.53 13.14 -25.74
N LEU A 374 -31.74 13.24 -26.82
CA LEU A 374 -30.46 13.96 -26.80
C LEU A 374 -30.64 15.44 -26.43
N THR A 375 -31.67 16.10 -26.95
CA THR A 375 -32.00 17.49 -26.61
C THR A 375 -32.34 17.64 -25.12
N MET A 376 -33.05 16.67 -24.53
CA MET A 376 -33.31 16.62 -23.09
C MET A 376 -32.04 16.37 -22.27
N ILE A 377 -31.13 15.49 -22.70
CA ILE A 377 -29.80 15.29 -22.08
C ILE A 377 -28.99 16.59 -22.10
N SER A 378 -28.93 17.28 -23.25
CA SER A 378 -28.24 18.57 -23.39
C SER A 378 -28.83 19.65 -22.46
N ALA A 379 -30.14 19.66 -22.25
CA ALA A 379 -30.80 20.59 -21.31
C ALA A 379 -30.49 20.24 -19.84
N LEU A 380 -30.61 18.96 -19.47
CA LEU A 380 -30.28 18.46 -18.13
C LEU A 380 -28.83 18.75 -17.75
N LYS A 381 -27.89 18.53 -18.70
CA LYS A 381 -26.47 18.81 -18.51
C LYS A 381 -26.19 20.31 -18.28
N LYS A 382 -26.87 21.20 -19.02
CA LYS A 382 -26.79 22.66 -18.81
C LYS A 382 -27.33 23.07 -17.44
N ASN A 383 -28.40 22.44 -16.95
CA ASN A 383 -28.96 22.76 -15.64
C ASN A 383 -27.97 22.43 -14.50
N LEU A 384 -27.31 21.26 -14.55
CA LEU A 384 -26.24 20.91 -13.61
C LEU A 384 -25.03 21.86 -13.70
N GLN A 385 -24.72 22.36 -14.91
CA GLN A 385 -23.68 23.37 -15.13
C GLN A 385 -24.05 24.76 -14.57
N LEU A 386 -25.33 25.08 -14.45
CA LEU A 386 -25.80 26.36 -13.88
C LEU A 386 -25.91 26.34 -12.35
N MET A 387 -26.12 25.17 -11.73
CA MET A 387 -26.15 25.03 -10.27
C MET A 387 -24.77 25.14 -9.62
N ASN A 388 -23.70 24.89 -10.39
CA ASN A 388 -22.33 24.95 -9.92
C ASN A 388 -21.63 26.18 -10.50
N CYS A 389 -20.94 26.97 -9.66
CA CYS A 389 -20.18 28.14 -10.10
C CYS A 389 -18.89 27.74 -10.87
N PHE A 390 -19.05 27.21 -12.08
CA PHE A 390 -17.98 27.01 -13.06
C PHE A 390 -17.30 28.32 -13.50
N SER A 391 -17.71 29.48 -12.99
CA SER A 391 -17.05 30.78 -13.19
C SER A 391 -15.59 30.82 -12.72
N SER A 392 -15.23 29.98 -11.74
CA SER A 392 -13.89 30.01 -11.10
C SER A 392 -12.86 29.11 -11.78
N PHE A 393 -13.28 28.24 -12.70
CA PHE A 393 -12.41 27.32 -13.45
C PHE A 393 -12.67 27.46 -14.95
N PRO A 394 -11.71 27.12 -15.83
CA PRO A 394 -11.93 27.18 -17.27
C PRO A 394 -13.11 26.31 -17.69
N GLN A 395 -13.97 26.82 -18.58
CA GLN A 395 -15.09 26.04 -19.11
C GLN A 395 -14.57 24.75 -19.78
N LEU A 396 -15.06 23.59 -19.32
CA LEU A 396 -14.76 22.28 -19.92
C LEU A 396 -15.53 22.11 -21.24
N SER A 397 -15.14 22.92 -22.22
CA SER A 397 -15.60 22.89 -23.60
C SER A 397 -14.63 22.06 -24.44
N GLN A 398 -15.15 21.02 -25.08
CA GLN A 398 -14.40 20.14 -25.97
C GLN A 398 -14.10 20.80 -27.34
N LYS A 399 -14.57 22.03 -27.58
CA LYS A 399 -14.44 22.75 -28.86
C LYS A 399 -13.18 23.59 -28.99
N ASP A 400 -12.51 23.92 -27.89
CA ASP A 400 -11.36 24.83 -27.86
C ASP A 400 -10.03 24.15 -28.25
N VAL A 401 -10.06 22.86 -28.61
CA VAL A 401 -8.92 22.05 -29.08
C VAL A 401 -8.50 22.40 -30.54
N LYS A 402 -8.96 23.54 -31.09
CA LYS A 402 -8.68 23.95 -32.48
C LYS A 402 -7.96 25.29 -32.68
N LEU A 403 -7.59 25.99 -31.60
CA LEU A 403 -6.66 27.14 -31.64
C LEU A 403 -5.82 27.21 -30.35
N LEU A 404 -4.70 26.47 -30.31
CA LEU A 404 -3.43 26.75 -29.60
C LEU A 404 -2.47 25.54 -29.74
#